data_AF-A0A6V8NXA6-F1
#
_entry.id   AF-A0A6V8NXA6-F1
#
_cell.length_a   1.000
_cell.length_b   1.000
_cell.length_c   1.000
_cell.angle_alpha   90.00
_cell.angle_beta   90.00
_cell.angle_gamma   90.00
#
_symmetry.space_group_name_H-M   'P 1'
#
loop_
_entity.id
_entity.type
_entity.pdbx_description
1 polymer ?
#
loop_
_entity_poly.entity_id
_entity_poly.type
_entity_poly.pdbx_seq_one_letter_code
_entity_poly.pdbx_strand_id
1 'polypeptide(L)'
;MGEYPAIHLSESLRRLGFTLSRFQSATPPRVDRRSIDFSRLIPQPGADIPLSFSTRNPKKVHDQIPCYLTYTNARTHRVVRENIHRSPIKTGAIQTHGPRYFPSIDRKVINFPDKERHPVFIEPEGRDTQEMYLQGLTTSMPVEIQEKIVQATPGLEGARIMRPGYAIEYDYFIPAQLKISLETKEVRGLFTAGQINGTSGYEEAAAQGLIAGINAARYARGEDPIVLDRSQAYIGVLIDD
;
A
#
# COMPACT_ATOMS: atom_id res chain seq x y z
N MET A 1 1.99 5.06 13.38
CA MET A 1 2.25 5.62 14.73
C MET A 1 3.23 4.69 15.42
N GLY A 2 4.32 5.23 15.97
CA GLY A 2 5.28 4.44 16.78
C GLY A 2 6.71 4.45 16.28
N GLU A 3 6.95 4.77 15.00
CA GLU A 3 8.29 4.87 14.42
C GLU A 3 8.64 6.33 14.11
N TYR A 4 9.89 6.70 14.37
CA TYR A 4 10.39 8.05 14.11
C TYR A 4 10.81 8.22 12.65
N PRO A 5 10.51 9.38 12.03
CA PRO A 5 10.95 9.65 10.67
C PRO A 5 12.46 9.88 10.59
N ALA A 6 13.06 9.56 9.45
CA ALA A 6 14.39 10.05 9.11
C ALA A 6 14.30 11.54 8.74
N ILE A 7 15.12 12.39 9.36
CA ILE A 7 15.00 13.86 9.24
C ILE A 7 16.09 14.45 8.33
N HIS A 8 17.33 13.96 8.43
CA HIS A 8 18.50 14.61 7.81
C HIS A 8 18.85 14.12 6.40
N LEU A 9 18.40 12.91 6.02
CA LEU A 9 18.76 12.33 4.72
C LEU A 9 18.22 13.16 3.56
N SER A 10 16.96 13.59 3.62
CA SER A 10 16.36 14.41 2.55
C SER A 10 17.11 15.72 2.32
N GLU A 11 17.57 16.38 3.39
CA GLU A 11 18.36 17.61 3.27
C GLU A 11 19.72 17.32 2.62
N SER A 12 20.39 16.24 3.03
CA SER A 12 21.67 15.84 2.44
C SER A 12 21.56 15.54 0.95
N LEU A 13 20.49 14.87 0.53
CA LEU A 13 20.23 14.56 -0.86
C LEU A 13 19.95 15.82 -1.69
N ARG A 14 19.16 16.77 -1.17
CA ARG A 14 18.92 18.06 -1.83
C ARG A 14 20.22 18.85 -2.01
N ARG A 15 21.13 18.84 -1.02
CA ARG A 15 22.45 19.49 -1.14
C ARG A 15 23.34 18.87 -2.24
N LEU A 16 23.13 17.59 -2.56
CA LEU A 16 23.81 16.90 -3.66
C LEU A 16 23.16 17.16 -5.03
N GLY A 17 22.13 18.01 -5.11
CA GLY A 17 21.45 18.37 -6.36
C GLY A 17 20.23 17.50 -6.70
N PHE A 18 19.85 16.55 -5.84
CA PHE A 18 18.68 15.71 -6.10
C PHE A 18 17.37 16.47 -5.88
N THR A 19 16.45 16.30 -6.83
CA THR A 19 15.06 16.73 -6.69
C THR A 19 14.25 15.65 -6.00
N LEU A 20 13.67 16.00 -4.85
CA LEU A 20 12.74 15.14 -4.11
C LEU A 20 11.32 15.69 -4.25
N SER A 21 10.36 14.80 -4.39
CA SER A 21 8.93 15.12 -4.34
C SER A 21 8.30 14.41 -3.14
N ARG A 22 7.03 14.70 -2.87
CA ARG A 22 6.28 14.04 -1.78
C ARG A 22 5.23 13.12 -2.36
N PHE A 23 5.15 11.93 -1.78
CA PHE A 23 4.16 10.93 -2.12
C PHE A 23 3.30 10.63 -0.91
N GLN A 24 2.09 10.16 -1.16
CA GLN A 24 1.15 9.81 -0.11
C GLN A 24 0.67 8.38 -0.30
N SER A 25 0.71 7.59 0.76
CA SER A 25 0.05 6.30 0.86
C SER A 25 -0.89 6.29 2.07
N ALA A 26 -1.87 5.39 2.04
CA ALA A 26 -2.84 5.26 3.12
C ALA A 26 -3.15 3.79 3.38
N THR A 27 -3.58 3.51 4.60
CA THR A 27 -3.89 2.15 5.06
C THR A 27 -5.27 2.14 5.74
N PRO A 28 -6.07 1.06 5.60
CA PRO A 28 -7.37 0.95 6.25
C PRO A 28 -7.25 0.73 7.76
N PRO A 29 -8.34 0.92 8.51
CA PRO A 29 -8.40 0.50 9.90
C PRO A 29 -8.28 -1.02 10.05
N ARG A 30 -7.75 -1.45 11.20
CA ARG A 30 -7.77 -2.84 11.66
C ARG A 30 -8.83 -2.98 12.73
N VAL A 31 -9.61 -4.05 12.67
CA VAL A 31 -10.70 -4.32 13.62
C VAL A 31 -10.50 -5.64 14.36
N ASP A 32 -11.13 -5.76 15.52
CA ASP A 32 -11.11 -6.98 16.34
C ASP A 32 -11.99 -8.06 15.70
N ARG A 33 -11.40 -9.19 15.33
CA ARG A 33 -12.05 -10.38 14.76
C ARG A 33 -13.28 -10.79 15.55
N ARG A 34 -13.25 -10.71 16.89
CA ARG A 34 -14.34 -11.15 17.78
C ARG A 34 -15.58 -10.27 17.70
N SER A 35 -15.44 -9.08 17.12
CA SER A 35 -16.51 -8.08 17.00
C SER A 35 -17.19 -8.08 15.62
N ILE A 36 -16.82 -9.02 14.74
CA ILE A 36 -17.35 -9.17 13.39
C ILE A 36 -18.46 -10.22 13.37
N ASP A 37 -19.56 -9.93 12.68
CA ASP A 37 -20.60 -10.91 12.39
C ASP A 37 -20.30 -11.64 11.08
N PHE A 38 -19.60 -12.77 11.19
CA PHE A 38 -19.21 -13.60 10.04
C PHE A 38 -20.38 -14.23 9.30
N SER A 39 -21.56 -14.36 9.92
CA SER A 39 -22.74 -14.96 9.27
C SER A 39 -23.25 -14.12 8.09
N ARG A 40 -22.87 -12.84 8.06
CA ARG A 40 -23.25 -11.87 7.04
C ARG A 40 -22.16 -11.63 6.00
N LEU A 41 -21.06 -12.37 6.08
CA LEU A 41 -19.92 -12.24 5.17
C LEU A 41 -19.85 -13.43 4.21
N ILE A 42 -19.27 -13.21 3.04
CA ILE A 42 -19.05 -14.25 2.04
C ILE A 42 -17.63 -14.81 2.24
N PRO A 43 -17.44 -16.07 2.68
CA PRO A 43 -16.11 -16.64 2.81
C PRO A 43 -15.43 -16.77 1.45
N GLN A 44 -14.15 -16.43 1.40
CA GLN A 44 -13.26 -16.52 0.25
C GLN A 44 -12.11 -17.45 0.63
N PRO A 45 -12.27 -18.77 0.46
CA PRO A 45 -11.20 -19.72 0.76
C PRO A 45 -10.03 -19.54 -0.22
N GLY A 46 -8.85 -20.01 0.18
CA GLY A 46 -7.71 -20.10 -0.70
C GLY A 46 -7.89 -21.16 -1.79
N ALA A 47 -6.86 -21.35 -2.62
CA ALA A 47 -6.90 -22.35 -3.70
C ALA A 47 -7.05 -23.78 -3.14
N ASP A 48 -7.85 -24.61 -3.83
CA ASP A 48 -8.03 -26.03 -3.47
C ASP A 48 -6.72 -26.82 -3.53
N ILE A 49 -5.82 -26.41 -4.44
CA ILE A 49 -4.46 -26.94 -4.54
C ILE A 49 -3.48 -26.02 -3.82
N PRO A 50 -2.61 -26.54 -2.95
CA PRO A 50 -1.57 -25.74 -2.31
C PRO A 50 -0.58 -25.19 -3.35
N LEU A 51 -0.49 -23.87 -3.43
CA LEU A 51 0.45 -23.16 -4.28
C LEU A 51 1.68 -22.71 -3.48
N SER A 52 2.78 -22.43 -4.17
CA SER A 52 4.02 -21.90 -3.59
C SER A 52 4.60 -20.82 -4.48
N PHE A 53 5.04 -19.72 -3.87
CA PHE A 53 5.79 -18.67 -4.55
C PHE A 53 7.23 -19.09 -4.88
N SER A 54 7.86 -19.93 -4.05
CA SER A 54 9.22 -20.40 -4.28
C SER A 54 9.23 -21.65 -5.16
N THR A 55 10.06 -21.62 -6.22
CA THR A 55 10.37 -22.79 -7.05
C THR A 55 11.50 -23.65 -6.49
N ARG A 56 12.37 -23.07 -5.64
CA ARG A 56 13.54 -23.76 -5.07
C ARG A 56 13.19 -24.60 -3.85
N ASN A 57 12.38 -24.07 -2.93
CA ASN A 57 11.94 -24.74 -1.72
C ASN A 57 10.42 -24.61 -1.59
N PRO A 58 9.64 -25.37 -2.37
CA PRO A 58 8.20 -25.21 -2.41
C PRO A 58 7.58 -25.63 -1.07
N LYS A 59 7.02 -24.67 -0.33
CA LYS A 59 6.23 -24.94 0.88
C LYS A 59 4.76 -24.91 0.53
N LYS A 60 4.08 -26.03 0.76
CA LYS A 60 2.64 -26.17 0.56
C LYS A 60 1.92 -25.90 1.87
N VAL A 61 1.10 -24.85 1.90
CA VAL A 61 0.26 -24.54 3.06
C VAL A 61 -1.11 -25.19 2.84
N HIS A 62 -1.41 -26.22 3.64
CA HIS A 62 -2.66 -26.99 3.52
C HIS A 62 -3.78 -26.40 4.38
N ASP A 63 -3.45 -25.97 5.59
CA ASP A 63 -4.40 -25.30 6.48
C ASP A 63 -4.46 -23.81 6.10
N GLN A 64 -5.36 -23.44 5.18
CA GLN A 64 -5.52 -22.04 4.74
C GLN A 64 -6.64 -21.36 5.54
N ILE A 65 -6.39 -20.13 5.99
CA ILE A 65 -7.41 -19.32 6.64
C ILE A 65 -8.15 -18.54 5.55
N PRO A 66 -9.50 -18.59 5.49
CA PRO A 66 -10.24 -17.85 4.49
C PRO A 66 -10.18 -16.34 4.77
N CYS A 67 -10.20 -15.57 3.70
CA CYS A 67 -10.61 -14.17 3.75
C CYS A 67 -12.14 -14.10 3.71
N TYR A 68 -12.69 -12.92 3.95
CA TYR A 68 -14.13 -12.70 3.87
C TYR A 68 -14.43 -11.48 3.02
N LEU A 69 -15.53 -11.54 2.27
CA LEU A 69 -15.98 -10.47 1.39
C LEU A 69 -17.31 -9.91 1.90
N THR A 70 -17.35 -8.59 2.00
CA THR A 70 -18.58 -7.80 2.13
C THR A 70 -18.55 -6.66 1.14
N TYR A 71 -19.61 -5.86 1.13
CA TYR A 71 -19.73 -4.71 0.25
C TYR A 71 -20.20 -3.49 1.04
N THR A 72 -19.63 -2.33 0.71
CA THR A 72 -20.24 -1.06 1.13
C THR A 72 -21.64 -0.92 0.54
N ASN A 73 -22.47 -0.09 1.17
CA ASN A 73 -23.84 0.15 0.73
C ASN A 73 -24.16 1.66 0.75
N ALA A 74 -25.41 1.99 0.44
CA ALA A 74 -25.90 3.38 0.47
C ALA A 74 -25.73 4.06 1.84
N ARG A 75 -25.82 3.33 2.94
CA ARG A 75 -25.58 3.85 4.30
C ARG A 75 -24.11 4.21 4.48
N THR A 76 -23.18 3.32 4.10
CA THR A 76 -21.73 3.60 4.15
C THR A 76 -21.40 4.84 3.31
N HIS A 77 -21.91 4.93 2.08
CA HIS A 77 -21.64 6.07 1.20
C HIS A 77 -22.23 7.37 1.74
N ARG A 78 -23.41 7.32 2.37
CA ARG A 78 -24.01 8.48 3.02
C ARG A 78 -23.12 9.02 4.14
N VAL A 79 -22.65 8.15 5.03
CA VAL A 79 -21.72 8.53 6.11
C VAL A 79 -20.46 9.18 5.55
N VAL A 80 -19.87 8.60 4.48
CA VAL A 80 -18.70 9.16 3.82
C VAL A 80 -18.98 10.54 3.22
N ARG A 81 -20.11 10.72 2.52
CA ARG A 81 -20.50 11.99 1.88
C ARG A 81 -20.75 13.10 2.91
N GLU A 82 -21.47 12.80 3.98
CA GLU A 82 -21.74 13.76 5.06
C GLU A 82 -20.46 14.26 5.73
N ASN A 83 -19.44 13.40 5.83
CA ASN A 83 -18.17 13.71 6.49
C ASN A 83 -17.03 14.05 5.53
N ILE A 84 -17.31 14.22 4.23
CA ILE A 84 -16.29 14.45 3.21
C ILE A 84 -15.49 15.73 3.44
N HIS A 85 -16.12 16.74 4.03
CA HIS A 85 -15.50 18.02 4.40
C HIS A 85 -14.40 17.86 5.45
N ARG A 86 -14.40 16.75 6.21
CA ARG A 86 -13.36 16.38 7.18
C ARG A 86 -12.30 15.45 6.60
N SER A 87 -12.43 15.05 5.33
CA SER A 87 -11.35 14.30 4.67
C SER A 87 -10.12 15.19 4.52
N PRO A 88 -8.92 14.68 4.82
CA PRO A 88 -7.65 15.34 4.51
C PRO A 88 -7.50 15.79 3.04
N ILE A 89 -8.26 15.18 2.12
CA ILE A 89 -8.31 15.54 0.70
C ILE A 89 -9.00 16.89 0.48
N LYS A 90 -10.10 17.15 1.20
CA LYS A 90 -10.91 18.36 1.06
C LYS A 90 -10.40 19.51 1.91
N THR A 91 -9.79 19.21 3.06
CA THR A 91 -9.22 20.22 3.96
C THR A 91 -7.92 20.83 3.43
N GLY A 92 -7.34 20.28 2.35
CA GLY A 92 -6.05 20.73 1.82
C GLY A 92 -4.86 20.38 2.72
N ALA A 93 -5.08 19.60 3.78
CA ALA A 93 -4.01 19.04 4.62
C ALA A 93 -3.11 18.09 3.82
N ILE A 94 -3.60 17.59 2.69
CA ILE A 94 -2.87 16.79 1.73
C ILE A 94 -2.88 17.53 0.39
N GLN A 95 -1.71 18.01 -0.02
CA GLN A 95 -1.54 18.74 -1.29
C GLN A 95 -0.99 17.86 -2.40
N THR A 96 -0.57 16.64 -2.08
CA THR A 96 0.07 15.74 -3.04
C THR A 96 -0.92 14.78 -3.72
N HIS A 97 -0.61 14.47 -4.98
CA HIS A 97 -1.32 13.44 -5.71
C HIS A 97 -0.82 12.07 -5.23
N GLY A 98 -1.66 11.34 -4.49
CA GLY A 98 -1.47 9.91 -4.30
C GLY A 98 -1.52 9.15 -5.64
N PRO A 99 -1.13 7.86 -5.67
CA PRO A 99 -1.19 7.06 -6.89
C PRO A 99 -2.60 7.10 -7.47
N ARG A 100 -2.74 7.35 -8.79
CA ARG A 100 -4.04 7.49 -9.48
C ARG A 100 -4.99 6.31 -9.19
N TYR A 101 -4.44 5.14 -8.84
CA TYR A 101 -5.13 3.86 -8.81
C TYR A 101 -5.50 3.31 -7.42
N PHE A 102 -5.09 3.94 -6.30
CA PHE A 102 -5.51 3.52 -4.95
C PHE A 102 -6.38 4.57 -4.26
N PRO A 103 -7.63 4.78 -4.72
CA PRO A 103 -8.50 5.72 -4.05
C PRO A 103 -8.92 5.17 -2.69
N SER A 104 -8.69 5.97 -1.65
CA SER A 104 -9.38 5.83 -0.36
C SER A 104 -10.89 5.77 -0.57
N ILE A 105 -11.65 5.23 0.39
CA ILE A 105 -13.10 5.07 0.26
C ILE A 105 -13.79 6.41 -0.03
N ASP A 106 -13.29 7.50 0.54
CA ASP A 106 -13.76 8.86 0.28
C ASP A 106 -13.46 9.34 -1.15
N ARG A 107 -12.29 9.01 -1.74
CA ARG A 107 -12.05 9.23 -3.18
C ARG A 107 -12.95 8.38 -4.06
N LYS A 108 -13.18 7.11 -3.69
CA LYS A 108 -14.05 6.19 -4.47
C LYS A 108 -15.46 6.76 -4.57
N VAL A 109 -16.01 7.22 -3.44
CA VAL A 109 -17.36 7.80 -3.38
C VAL A 109 -17.46 9.14 -4.12
N ILE A 110 -16.40 9.97 -4.15
CA ILE A 110 -16.38 11.21 -4.93
C ILE A 110 -16.27 10.92 -6.43
N ASN A 111 -15.33 10.07 -6.83
CA ASN A 111 -14.96 9.87 -8.24
C ASN A 111 -15.93 8.93 -8.97
N PHE A 112 -16.62 8.06 -8.25
CA PHE A 112 -17.55 7.08 -8.82
C PHE A 112 -18.92 7.16 -8.13
N PRO A 113 -19.62 8.31 -8.25
CA PRO A 113 -20.87 8.55 -7.52
C PRO A 113 -21.99 7.58 -7.91
N ASP A 114 -21.96 7.05 -9.14
CA ASP A 114 -22.97 6.12 -9.68
C ASP A 114 -22.79 4.69 -9.19
N LYS A 115 -21.67 4.36 -8.51
CA LYS A 115 -21.44 3.02 -7.97
C LYS A 115 -22.22 2.84 -6.68
N GLU A 116 -23.17 1.91 -6.67
CA GLU A 116 -24.00 1.62 -5.49
C GLU A 116 -23.24 0.92 -4.35
N ARG A 117 -22.18 0.18 -4.70
CA ARG A 117 -21.38 -0.60 -3.75
C ARG A 117 -19.93 -0.76 -4.22
N HIS A 118 -19.05 -0.93 -3.25
CA HIS A 118 -17.64 -1.27 -3.44
C HIS A 118 -17.28 -2.51 -2.60
N PRO A 119 -16.47 -3.44 -3.13
CA PRO A 119 -16.04 -4.61 -2.38
C PRO A 119 -15.14 -4.21 -1.21
N VAL A 120 -15.29 -4.94 -0.11
CA VAL A 120 -14.45 -4.85 1.09
C VAL A 120 -14.01 -6.26 1.44
N PHE A 121 -12.71 -6.52 1.33
CA PHE A 121 -12.11 -7.75 1.81
C PHE A 121 -11.69 -7.58 3.27
N ILE A 122 -12.00 -8.58 4.08
CA ILE A 122 -11.69 -8.67 5.50
C ILE A 122 -10.67 -9.79 5.63
N GLU A 123 -9.42 -9.41 5.84
CA GLU A 123 -8.27 -10.30 5.75
C GLU A 123 -7.68 -10.51 7.16
N PRO A 124 -7.46 -11.76 7.61
CA PRO A 124 -6.73 -12.00 8.86
C PRO A 124 -5.27 -11.54 8.73
N GLU A 125 -4.77 -10.73 9.67
CA GLU A 125 -3.34 -10.31 9.64
C GLU A 125 -2.39 -11.42 10.11
N GLY A 126 -2.89 -12.47 10.79
CA GLY A 126 -2.09 -13.60 11.22
C GLY A 126 -2.90 -14.64 12.00
N ARG A 127 -2.25 -15.75 12.36
CA ARG A 127 -2.85 -16.84 13.16
C ARG A 127 -3.01 -16.48 14.63
N ASP A 128 -2.03 -15.76 15.17
CA ASP A 128 -1.91 -15.50 16.61
C ASP A 128 -2.46 -14.11 17.00
N THR A 129 -3.18 -13.45 16.09
CA THR A 129 -3.77 -12.12 16.31
C THR A 129 -5.27 -12.15 16.05
N GLN A 130 -5.97 -11.22 16.70
CA GLN A 130 -7.38 -10.93 16.41
C GLN A 130 -7.52 -9.73 15.45
N GLU A 131 -6.42 -9.17 14.95
CA GLU A 131 -6.48 -8.06 14.00
C GLU A 131 -6.93 -8.54 12.61
N MET A 132 -7.97 -7.90 12.09
CA MET A 132 -8.48 -8.10 10.73
C MET A 132 -8.29 -6.81 9.93
N TYR A 133 -7.69 -6.92 8.76
CA TYR A 133 -7.42 -5.83 7.82
C TYR A 133 -8.62 -5.60 6.91
N LEU A 134 -9.13 -4.36 6.85
CA LEU A 134 -10.33 -3.99 6.07
C LEU A 134 -9.96 -3.42 4.69
N GLN A 135 -9.43 -4.27 3.81
CA GLN A 135 -9.07 -3.87 2.45
C GLN A 135 -10.30 -3.33 1.70
N GLY A 136 -10.18 -2.11 1.19
CA GLY A 136 -11.28 -1.42 0.50
C GLY A 136 -11.90 -0.27 1.31
N LEU A 137 -11.69 -0.24 2.63
CA LEU A 137 -12.09 0.86 3.54
C LEU A 137 -10.91 1.78 3.92
N THR A 138 -9.88 1.86 3.07
CA THR A 138 -8.74 2.77 3.26
C THR A 138 -9.23 4.20 3.44
N THR A 139 -8.84 4.86 4.52
CA THR A 139 -9.20 6.25 4.80
C THR A 139 -8.22 6.89 5.77
N SER A 140 -8.12 8.21 5.73
CA SER A 140 -7.39 9.04 6.69
C SER A 140 -8.31 10.01 7.42
N MET A 141 -9.63 9.76 7.38
CA MET A 141 -10.60 10.54 8.16
C MET A 141 -10.39 10.38 9.67
N PRO A 142 -10.89 11.33 10.50
CA PRO A 142 -10.89 11.20 11.95
C PRO A 142 -11.48 9.87 12.46
N VAL A 143 -10.94 9.34 13.55
CA VAL A 143 -11.24 7.99 14.07
C VAL A 143 -12.74 7.77 14.28
N GLU A 144 -13.43 8.75 14.85
CA GLU A 144 -14.87 8.73 15.10
C GLU A 144 -15.71 8.64 13.81
N ILE A 145 -15.17 9.08 12.67
CA ILE A 145 -15.80 8.91 11.36
C ILE A 145 -15.47 7.52 10.80
N GLN A 146 -14.24 7.04 10.99
CA GLN A 146 -13.87 5.69 10.57
C GLN A 146 -14.76 4.64 11.24
N GLU A 147 -15.03 4.78 12.54
CA GLU A 147 -15.96 3.92 13.28
C GLU A 147 -17.34 3.90 12.63
N LYS A 148 -17.89 5.08 12.29
CA LYS A 148 -19.20 5.18 11.61
C LYS A 148 -19.19 4.52 10.23
N ILE A 149 -18.09 4.65 9.47
CA ILE A 149 -17.94 4.03 8.14
C ILE A 149 -17.90 2.51 8.28
N VAL A 150 -17.11 1.99 9.22
CA VAL A 150 -16.99 0.56 9.50
C VAL A 150 -18.33 0.00 9.94
N GLN A 151 -18.99 0.60 10.94
CA GLN A 151 -20.28 0.15 11.47
C GLN A 151 -21.46 0.32 10.50
N ALA A 152 -21.31 1.13 9.45
CA ALA A 152 -22.28 1.23 8.36
C ALA A 152 -22.20 0.06 7.36
N THR A 153 -21.08 -0.67 7.36
CA THR A 153 -20.80 -1.76 6.42
C THR A 153 -21.38 -3.08 6.95
N PRO A 154 -22.11 -3.86 6.13
CA PRO A 154 -22.74 -5.11 6.57
C PRO A 154 -21.75 -6.14 7.12
N GLY A 155 -22.08 -6.72 8.28
CA GLY A 155 -21.25 -7.67 9.02
C GLY A 155 -20.24 -7.01 9.96
N LEU A 156 -20.11 -5.67 9.90
CA LEU A 156 -19.19 -4.87 10.71
C LEU A 156 -19.92 -3.92 11.66
N GLU A 157 -21.24 -4.07 11.86
CA GLU A 157 -22.04 -3.19 12.71
C GLU A 157 -21.54 -3.10 14.16
N GLY A 158 -21.01 -4.20 14.70
CA GLY A 158 -20.41 -4.27 16.03
C GLY A 158 -18.89 -4.14 16.04
N ALA A 159 -18.25 -3.95 14.87
CA ALA A 159 -16.81 -4.05 14.74
C ALA A 159 -16.10 -2.93 15.51
N ARG A 160 -15.09 -3.31 16.31
CA ARG A 160 -14.28 -2.40 17.12
C ARG A 160 -12.94 -2.17 16.46
N ILE A 161 -12.58 -0.90 16.24
CA ILE A 161 -11.28 -0.52 15.68
C ILE A 161 -10.19 -0.79 16.71
N MET A 162 -9.20 -1.60 16.35
CA MET A 162 -7.96 -1.81 17.12
C MET A 162 -6.87 -0.82 16.71
N ARG A 163 -6.77 -0.53 15.41
CA ARG A 163 -5.85 0.48 14.88
C ARG A 163 -6.59 1.33 13.84
N PRO A 164 -6.59 2.65 13.96
CA PRO A 164 -7.23 3.50 12.96
C PRO A 164 -6.47 3.44 11.63
N GLY A 165 -7.19 3.62 10.53
CA GLY A 165 -6.61 3.92 9.24
C GLY A 165 -5.94 5.29 9.27
N TYR A 166 -4.90 5.46 8.48
CA TYR A 166 -4.17 6.71 8.40
C TYR A 166 -3.51 6.86 7.03
N ALA A 167 -3.07 8.08 6.75
CA ALA A 167 -2.20 8.38 5.63
C ALA A 167 -0.80 8.70 6.14
N ILE A 168 0.20 8.36 5.35
CA ILE A 168 1.57 8.85 5.50
C ILE A 168 1.94 9.65 4.26
N GLU A 169 2.69 10.70 4.48
CA GLU A 169 3.37 11.42 3.41
C GLU A 169 4.87 11.30 3.63
N TYR A 170 5.60 11.01 2.55
CA TYR A 170 7.03 10.77 2.60
C TYR A 170 7.72 11.38 1.37
N ASP A 171 8.99 11.71 1.54
CA ASP A 171 9.84 12.17 0.44
C ASP A 171 10.23 10.97 -0.43
N TYR A 172 10.24 11.16 -1.75
CA TYR A 172 10.71 10.17 -2.73
C TYR A 172 11.52 10.85 -3.84
N PHE A 173 12.41 10.09 -4.47
CA PHE A 173 13.17 10.48 -5.65
C PHE A 173 12.29 10.45 -6.89
N ILE A 174 12.46 11.46 -7.75
CA ILE A 174 11.96 11.37 -9.12
C ILE A 174 12.79 10.30 -9.86
N PRO A 175 12.20 9.17 -10.30
CA PRO A 175 12.95 8.02 -10.84
C PRO A 175 13.77 8.33 -12.09
N ALA A 176 13.39 9.36 -12.85
CA ALA A 176 14.15 9.83 -14.01
C ALA A 176 15.59 10.29 -13.67
N GLN A 177 15.91 10.51 -12.39
CA GLN A 177 17.27 10.80 -11.91
C GLN A 177 18.14 9.53 -11.78
N LEU A 178 17.57 8.34 -11.98
CA LEU A 178 18.25 7.06 -11.96
C LEU A 178 18.56 6.59 -13.39
N LYS A 179 19.60 5.78 -13.51
CA LYS A 179 19.84 4.91 -14.67
C LYS A 179 18.95 3.66 -14.54
N ILE A 180 18.78 2.92 -15.63
CA ILE A 180 18.05 1.63 -15.62
C ILE A 180 18.75 0.60 -14.69
N SER A 181 20.03 0.79 -14.38
CA SER A 181 20.75 0.00 -13.37
C SER A 181 20.36 0.32 -11.92
N LEU A 182 19.43 1.26 -11.69
CA LEU A 182 19.05 1.85 -10.39
C LEU A 182 20.17 2.67 -9.70
N GLU A 183 21.27 2.92 -10.39
CA GLU A 183 22.31 3.86 -9.95
C GLU A 183 21.85 5.30 -10.22
N THR A 184 22.12 6.22 -9.30
CA THR A 184 21.84 7.64 -9.54
C THR A 184 22.74 8.22 -10.64
N LYS A 185 22.23 9.19 -11.39
CA LYS A 185 22.97 9.87 -12.45
C LYS A 185 24.01 10.87 -11.90
N GLU A 186 23.66 11.56 -10.82
CA GLU A 186 24.50 12.60 -10.19
C GLU A 186 25.64 12.02 -9.35
N VAL A 187 25.36 10.97 -8.56
CA VAL A 187 26.34 10.39 -7.62
C VAL A 187 26.63 8.94 -8.01
N ARG A 188 27.83 8.71 -8.55
CA ARG A 188 28.28 7.35 -8.88
C ARG A 188 28.40 6.49 -7.62
N GLY A 189 27.97 5.23 -7.72
CA GLY A 189 27.97 4.28 -6.61
C GLY A 189 26.82 4.45 -5.61
N LEU A 190 25.92 5.43 -5.81
CA LEU A 190 24.69 5.55 -5.02
C LEU A 190 23.53 4.86 -5.75
N PHE A 191 22.86 3.94 -5.06
CA PHE A 191 21.72 3.18 -5.57
C PHE A 191 20.51 3.38 -4.67
N THR A 192 19.31 3.47 -5.26
CA THR A 192 18.05 3.60 -4.52
C THR A 192 17.05 2.57 -5.00
N ALA A 193 16.20 2.06 -4.10
CA ALA A 193 15.25 1.00 -4.40
C ALA A 193 13.98 1.07 -3.54
N GLY A 194 12.84 0.77 -4.17
CA GLY A 194 11.55 0.60 -3.51
C GLY A 194 10.80 1.90 -3.30
N GLN A 195 10.25 2.10 -2.09
CA GLN A 195 9.33 3.21 -1.84
C GLN A 195 9.97 4.59 -2.07
N ILE A 196 11.28 4.69 -1.84
CA ILE A 196 12.06 5.91 -2.14
C ILE A 196 12.10 6.24 -3.63
N ASN A 197 11.85 5.28 -4.53
CA ASN A 197 11.74 5.50 -5.98
C ASN A 197 10.28 5.72 -6.42
N GLY A 198 9.36 6.03 -5.50
CA GLY A 198 7.96 6.33 -5.85
C GLY A 198 7.08 5.11 -6.11
N THR A 199 7.58 3.89 -5.86
CA THR A 199 6.74 2.68 -5.82
C THR A 199 6.09 2.50 -4.44
N SER A 200 5.10 1.63 -4.30
CA SER A 200 4.35 1.50 -3.04
C SER A 200 3.99 0.08 -2.60
N GLY A 201 4.24 -0.94 -3.43
CA GLY A 201 4.06 -2.33 -3.06
C GLY A 201 5.36 -3.00 -2.62
N TYR A 202 5.21 -4.11 -1.89
CA TYR A 202 6.34 -4.85 -1.33
C TYR A 202 7.14 -5.56 -2.42
N GLU A 203 6.44 -6.10 -3.41
CA GLU A 203 6.97 -6.84 -4.54
C GLU A 203 7.83 -5.94 -5.42
N GLU A 204 7.34 -4.73 -5.73
CA GLU A 204 8.08 -3.73 -6.50
C GLU A 204 9.34 -3.29 -5.76
N ALA A 205 9.25 -3.10 -4.43
CA ALA A 205 10.38 -2.72 -3.61
C ALA A 205 11.43 -3.84 -3.50
N ALA A 206 11.00 -5.08 -3.31
CA ALA A 206 11.89 -6.24 -3.26
C ALA A 206 12.60 -6.47 -4.61
N ALA A 207 11.87 -6.32 -5.73
CA ALA A 207 12.41 -6.45 -7.07
C ALA A 207 13.50 -5.40 -7.35
N GLN A 208 13.23 -4.12 -7.04
CA GLN A 208 14.23 -3.06 -7.17
C GLN A 208 15.40 -3.28 -6.23
N GLY A 209 15.15 -3.69 -4.98
CA GLY A 209 16.19 -3.95 -3.99
C GLY A 209 17.17 -5.04 -4.44
N LEU A 210 16.64 -6.09 -5.08
CA LEU A 210 17.46 -7.15 -5.67
C LEU A 210 18.40 -6.60 -6.77
N ILE A 211 17.86 -5.86 -7.73
CA ILE A 211 18.65 -5.31 -8.85
C ILE A 211 19.66 -4.27 -8.37
N ALA A 212 19.24 -3.35 -7.49
CA ALA A 212 20.12 -2.34 -6.90
C ALA A 212 21.25 -2.98 -6.09
N GLY A 213 20.95 -4.02 -5.29
CA GLY A 213 21.95 -4.75 -4.51
C GLY A 213 22.96 -5.49 -5.38
N ILE A 214 22.51 -6.16 -6.45
CA ILE A 214 23.39 -6.80 -7.43
C ILE A 214 24.32 -5.76 -8.07
N ASN A 215 23.77 -4.66 -8.56
CA ASN A 215 24.54 -3.64 -9.26
C ASN A 215 25.48 -2.86 -8.33
N ALA A 216 25.11 -2.64 -7.07
CA ALA A 216 26.01 -2.08 -6.07
C ALA A 216 27.22 -2.99 -5.81
N ALA A 217 26.99 -4.31 -5.72
CA ALA A 217 28.08 -5.28 -5.58
C ALA A 217 28.99 -5.35 -6.81
N ARG A 218 28.42 -5.24 -8.03
CA ARG A 218 29.19 -5.19 -9.28
C ARG A 218 30.01 -3.90 -9.38
N TYR A 219 29.43 -2.76 -9.02
CA TYR A 219 30.13 -1.47 -8.97
C TYR A 219 31.37 -1.54 -8.05
N ALA A 220 31.22 -2.12 -6.85
CA ALA A 220 32.33 -2.28 -5.92
C ALA A 220 33.47 -3.17 -6.44
N ARG A 221 33.19 -4.06 -7.41
CA ARG A 221 34.19 -4.92 -8.08
C ARG A 221 34.71 -4.34 -9.40
N GLY A 222 34.23 -3.17 -9.82
CA GLY A 222 34.58 -2.60 -11.13
C GLY A 222 33.97 -3.37 -12.31
N GLU A 223 32.87 -4.10 -12.08
CA GLU A 223 32.13 -4.82 -13.12
C GLU A 223 30.99 -3.95 -13.68
N ASP A 224 30.58 -4.22 -14.93
CA ASP A 224 29.43 -3.56 -15.55
C ASP A 224 28.11 -3.81 -14.78
N PRO A 225 27.11 -2.93 -14.86
CA PRO A 225 25.79 -3.21 -14.28
C PRO A 225 25.03 -4.28 -15.07
N ILE A 226 24.12 -4.98 -14.41
CA ILE A 226 23.11 -5.83 -15.04
C ILE A 226 21.82 -5.01 -15.19
N VAL A 227 21.24 -5.10 -16.39
CA VAL A 227 19.95 -4.51 -16.72
C VAL A 227 19.07 -5.61 -17.31
N LEU A 228 17.85 -5.73 -16.79
CA LEU A 228 16.84 -6.64 -17.34
C LEU A 228 16.05 -5.91 -18.41
N ASP A 229 15.97 -6.48 -19.60
CA ASP A 229 15.15 -5.92 -20.66
C ASP A 229 13.67 -6.10 -20.35
N ARG A 230 12.84 -5.12 -20.74
CA ARG A 230 11.40 -5.14 -20.49
C ARG A 230 10.67 -6.33 -21.14
N SER A 231 11.25 -6.94 -22.17
CA SER A 231 10.74 -8.18 -22.79
C SER A 231 11.08 -9.46 -22.01
N GLN A 232 12.01 -9.39 -21.06
CA GLN A 232 12.51 -10.57 -20.34
C GLN A 232 11.78 -10.82 -19.02
N ALA A 233 11.41 -9.76 -18.30
CA ALA A 233 10.83 -9.87 -16.98
C ALA A 233 9.97 -8.66 -16.61
N TYR A 234 8.95 -8.87 -15.78
CA TYR A 234 8.19 -7.78 -15.16
C TYR A 234 9.05 -6.84 -14.32
N ILE A 235 10.18 -7.32 -13.77
CA ILE A 235 11.16 -6.44 -13.09
C ILE A 235 11.79 -5.46 -14.08
N GLY A 236 12.07 -5.88 -15.31
CA GLY A 236 12.56 -5.00 -16.38
C GLY A 236 11.50 -3.95 -16.76
N VAL A 237 10.24 -4.37 -16.92
CA VAL A 237 9.11 -3.44 -17.16
C VAL A 237 8.99 -2.41 -16.04
N LEU A 238 9.01 -2.86 -14.78
CA LEU A 238 8.89 -2.02 -13.59
C LEU A 238 9.99 -0.95 -13.49
N ILE A 239 11.22 -1.28 -13.88
CA ILE A 239 12.36 -0.35 -13.78
C ILE A 239 12.43 0.60 -14.99
N ASP A 240 11.97 0.14 -16.15
CA ASP A 240 11.97 0.93 -17.39
C ASP A 240 10.84 1.96 -17.44
N ASP A 241 9.69 1.67 -16.83
CA ASP A 241 8.54 2.58 -16.69
C ASP A 241 8.77 3.68 -15.63
#